data_AF-A0AAW4XJ35-F1
#
_entry.id   AF-A0AAW4XJ35-F1
#
_cell.length_a   1.000
_cell.length_b   1.000
_cell.length_c   1.000
_cell.angle_alpha   90.00
_cell.angle_beta   90.00
_cell.angle_gamma   90.00
#
_symmetry.space_group_name_H-M   'P 1'
#
loop_
_entity.id
_entity.type
_entity.pdbx_description
1 polymer ?
#
loop_
_entity_poly.entity_id
_entity_poly.type
_entity_poly.pdbx_seq_one_letter_code
_entity_poly.pdbx_strand_id
1 'polypeptide(L)'
;MTHEIHHFDLGLWVLFVAYGTSIAGSYVGLSCVRQAHTRPSRTARWAWLLLGALSLGGVGIWITHFIAMMGFSVPGSLIRYDPVLTALSAAVAVAATLFGLWLIDIRALSAGPLGRAIALSVGGVVMGLAVSLMHYSGRAAIRISGTLTHDSLFVMVSILIGIGASTAALWLARRAARLATRVLGAVIMGGAVAALHYTGMAGLHVDMSTEAPVPDGVPIMTLLLAAFAVGTLVLSAPLILLVFASRAGEAHLDEAVEQWVTDRHGDPATSWRHLDGQAGVRQGRRGGHYRFPTAPPRMRSTPSYSEDRH
;
A
#
# COMPACT_ATOMS: atom_id res chain seq x y z
N MET A 1 -9.48 5.90 -42.24
CA MET A 1 -9.43 7.25 -41.64
C MET A 1 -9.24 7.03 -40.16
N THR A 2 -8.14 7.50 -39.58
CA THR A 2 -7.91 7.40 -38.13
C THR A 2 -8.99 8.20 -37.41
N HIS A 3 -9.79 7.56 -36.57
CA HIS A 3 -10.84 8.25 -35.80
C HIS A 3 -10.24 8.92 -34.56
N GLU A 4 -10.75 10.10 -34.21
CA GLU A 4 -10.34 10.78 -32.96
C GLU A 4 -10.72 9.92 -31.75
N ILE A 5 -9.77 9.79 -30.83
CA ILE A 5 -9.96 9.08 -29.55
C ILE A 5 -10.11 10.14 -28.46
N HIS A 6 -11.15 10.01 -27.65
CA HIS A 6 -11.26 10.81 -26.43
C HIS A 6 -10.83 9.98 -25.23
N HIS A 7 -9.77 10.41 -24.55
CA HIS A 7 -9.27 9.75 -23.34
C HIS A 7 -9.99 10.20 -22.05
N PHE A 8 -10.76 11.29 -22.13
CA PHE A 8 -11.45 11.92 -21.01
C PHE A 8 -12.86 12.33 -21.41
N ASP A 9 -13.58 11.47 -22.13
CA ASP A 9 -14.94 11.73 -22.63
C ASP A 9 -15.91 12.09 -21.49
N LEU A 10 -15.78 11.40 -20.37
CA LEU A 10 -16.54 11.66 -19.14
C LEU A 10 -15.97 12.83 -18.31
N GLY A 11 -14.79 13.35 -18.68
CA GLY A 11 -14.09 14.44 -17.98
C GLY A 11 -12.91 13.99 -17.10
N LEU A 12 -12.16 14.97 -16.58
CA LEU A 12 -10.94 14.75 -15.80
C LEU A 12 -11.19 14.08 -14.43
N TRP A 13 -12.42 14.04 -13.93
CA TRP A 13 -12.71 13.42 -12.62
C TRP A 13 -12.38 11.92 -12.62
N VAL A 14 -12.49 11.23 -13.77
CA VAL A 14 -12.16 9.81 -13.91
C VAL A 14 -10.69 9.56 -13.56
N LEU A 15 -9.79 10.46 -13.98
CA LEU A 15 -8.37 10.41 -13.63
C LEU A 15 -8.18 10.49 -12.11
N PHE A 16 -8.86 11.43 -11.44
CA PHE A 16 -8.74 11.60 -9.99
C PHE A 16 -9.31 10.41 -9.21
N VAL A 17 -10.42 9.83 -9.67
CA VAL A 17 -11.01 8.63 -9.06
C VAL A 17 -10.11 7.41 -9.27
N ALA A 18 -9.54 7.22 -10.47
CA ALA A 18 -8.57 6.17 -10.74
C ALA A 18 -7.33 6.35 -9.85
N TYR A 19 -6.77 7.56 -9.81
CA TYR A 19 -5.61 7.89 -8.99
C TYR A 19 -5.86 7.65 -7.49
N GLY A 20 -7.01 8.10 -6.96
CA GLY A 20 -7.40 7.89 -5.57
C GLY A 20 -7.61 6.41 -5.23
N THR A 21 -8.23 5.64 -6.13
CA THR A 21 -8.39 4.18 -5.99
C THR A 21 -7.04 3.48 -5.93
N SER A 22 -6.11 3.92 -6.78
CA SER A 22 -4.74 3.40 -6.79
C SER A 22 -4.00 3.67 -5.49
N ILE A 23 -4.12 4.89 -4.94
CA ILE A 23 -3.55 5.25 -3.64
C ILE A 23 -4.14 4.37 -2.54
N ALA A 24 -5.46 4.21 -2.49
CA ALA A 24 -6.13 3.42 -1.46
C ALA A 24 -5.65 1.96 -1.47
N GLY A 25 -5.70 1.30 -2.64
CA GLY A 25 -5.23 -0.08 -2.80
C GLY A 25 -3.75 -0.25 -2.48
N SER A 26 -2.92 0.71 -2.91
CA SER A 26 -1.48 0.69 -2.65
C SER A 26 -1.13 0.89 -1.18
N TYR A 27 -1.81 1.82 -0.50
CA TYR A 27 -1.59 2.09 0.93
C TYR A 27 -1.96 0.87 1.79
N VAL A 28 -3.12 0.26 1.53
CA VAL A 28 -3.56 -0.95 2.23
C VAL A 28 -2.59 -2.10 1.92
N GLY A 29 -2.22 -2.26 0.65
CA GLY A 29 -1.25 -3.28 0.22
C GLY A 29 0.09 -3.18 0.94
N LEU A 30 0.69 -1.99 0.98
CA LEU A 30 1.94 -1.73 1.70
C LEU A 30 1.81 -1.92 3.22
N SER A 31 0.64 -1.62 3.79
CA SER A 31 0.35 -1.86 5.21
C SER A 31 0.25 -3.35 5.52
N CYS A 32 -0.29 -4.16 4.62
CA CYS A 32 -0.28 -5.62 4.72
C CYS A 32 1.14 -6.19 4.64
N VAL A 33 2.00 -5.68 3.75
CA VAL A 33 3.43 -6.07 3.67
C VAL A 33 4.16 -5.79 4.98
N ARG A 34 3.91 -4.62 5.60
CA ARG A 34 4.46 -4.30 6.92
C ARG A 34 4.05 -5.36 7.96
N GLN A 35 2.79 -5.76 7.97
CA GLN A 35 2.30 -6.79 8.90
C GLN A 35 2.90 -8.16 8.59
N ALA A 36 3.08 -8.54 7.32
CA ALA A 36 3.73 -9.79 6.95
C ALA A 36 5.14 -9.90 7.58
N HIS A 37 5.89 -8.80 7.65
CA HIS A 37 7.22 -8.77 8.24
C HIS A 37 7.26 -8.89 9.77
N THR A 38 6.17 -8.53 10.48
CA THR A 38 6.13 -8.63 11.95
C THR A 38 5.62 -9.98 12.46
N ARG A 39 5.11 -10.84 11.58
CA ARG A 39 4.53 -12.14 11.99
C ARG A 39 5.57 -13.26 11.98
N PRO A 40 5.68 -14.05 13.07
CA PRO A 40 6.59 -15.19 13.13
C PRO A 40 6.08 -16.40 12.35
N SER A 41 4.75 -16.58 12.28
CA SER A 41 4.12 -17.71 11.57
C SER A 41 4.21 -17.54 10.06
N ARG A 42 4.69 -18.59 9.37
CA ARG A 42 4.73 -18.65 7.91
C ARG A 42 3.34 -18.48 7.30
N THR A 43 2.32 -19.12 7.86
CA THR A 43 0.93 -19.03 7.38
C THR A 43 0.39 -17.60 7.52
N ALA A 44 0.61 -16.97 8.68
CA ALA A 44 0.17 -15.59 8.90
C ALA A 44 0.87 -14.62 7.94
N ARG A 45 2.18 -14.81 7.70
CA ARG A 45 2.95 -14.03 6.73
C ARG A 45 2.36 -14.14 5.32
N TRP A 46 2.09 -15.35 4.84
CA TRP A 46 1.48 -15.58 3.53
C TRP A 46 0.07 -14.99 3.41
N ALA A 47 -0.75 -15.07 4.46
CA ALA A 47 -2.07 -14.45 4.48
C ALA A 47 -1.97 -12.93 4.29
N TRP A 48 -1.04 -12.27 4.98
CA TRP A 48 -0.80 -10.84 4.80
C TRP A 48 -0.24 -10.49 3.41
N LEU A 49 0.64 -11.32 2.83
CA LEU A 49 1.12 -11.11 1.46
C LEU A 49 -0.03 -11.25 0.45
N LEU A 50 -0.93 -12.22 0.63
CA LEU A 50 -2.10 -12.40 -0.22
C LEU A 50 -3.06 -11.20 -0.14
N LEU A 51 -3.39 -10.74 1.08
CA LEU A 51 -4.19 -9.53 1.28
C LEU A 51 -3.50 -8.29 0.67
N GLY A 52 -2.17 -8.24 0.78
CA GLY A 52 -1.34 -7.20 0.16
C GLY A 52 -1.45 -7.21 -1.36
N ALA A 53 -1.36 -8.39 -1.97
CA ALA A 53 -1.46 -8.57 -3.42
C ALA A 53 -2.86 -8.30 -3.97
N LEU A 54 -3.92 -8.70 -3.25
CA LEU A 54 -5.30 -8.37 -3.61
C LEU A 54 -5.56 -6.87 -3.53
N SER A 55 -5.04 -6.19 -2.50
CA SER A 55 -5.22 -4.74 -2.33
C SER A 55 -4.41 -3.93 -3.35
N LEU A 56 -3.11 -4.23 -3.50
CA LEU A 56 -2.23 -3.50 -4.42
C LEU A 56 -2.47 -3.91 -5.88
N GLY A 57 -2.49 -5.20 -6.18
CA GLY A 57 -2.66 -5.73 -7.53
C GLY A 57 -4.10 -5.64 -8.04
N GLY A 58 -5.05 -6.11 -7.23
CA GLY A 58 -6.47 -6.08 -7.59
C GLY A 58 -7.02 -4.67 -7.59
N VAL A 59 -7.01 -3.98 -6.44
CA VAL A 59 -7.62 -2.65 -6.34
C VAL A 59 -6.69 -1.56 -6.86
N GLY A 60 -5.44 -1.54 -6.39
CA GLY A 60 -4.49 -0.47 -6.69
C GLY A 60 -4.10 -0.38 -8.17
N ILE A 61 -3.99 -1.51 -8.86
CA ILE A 61 -3.51 -1.61 -10.24
C ILE A 61 -4.67 -1.96 -11.20
N TRP A 62 -5.38 -3.07 -10.98
CA TRP A 62 -6.39 -3.54 -11.94
C TRP A 62 -7.68 -2.72 -11.95
N ILE A 63 -8.33 -2.45 -10.80
CA ILE A 63 -9.54 -1.60 -10.77
C ILE A 63 -9.21 -0.21 -11.30
N THR A 64 -8.09 0.38 -10.89
CA THR A 64 -7.60 1.67 -11.41
C THR A 64 -7.54 1.71 -12.94
N HIS A 65 -6.99 0.66 -13.56
CA HIS A 65 -6.92 0.56 -15.03
C HIS A 65 -8.32 0.62 -15.66
N PHE A 66 -9.27 -0.14 -15.15
CA PHE A 66 -10.64 -0.15 -15.69
C PHE A 66 -11.41 1.13 -15.38
N ILE A 67 -11.15 1.81 -14.25
CA ILE A 67 -11.70 3.15 -14.01
C ILE A 67 -11.17 4.12 -15.08
N ALA A 68 -9.87 4.11 -15.36
CA ALA A 68 -9.30 5.00 -16.37
C ALA A 68 -9.84 4.71 -17.78
N MET A 69 -10.04 3.43 -18.12
CA MET A 69 -10.69 2.99 -19.35
C MET A 69 -12.14 3.45 -19.50
N MET A 70 -12.84 3.78 -18.41
CA MET A 70 -14.19 4.33 -18.45
C MET A 70 -14.23 5.69 -19.17
N GLY A 71 -13.15 6.47 -19.08
CA GLY A 71 -13.03 7.77 -19.76
C GLY A 71 -12.67 7.66 -21.24
N PHE A 72 -12.31 6.47 -21.72
CA PHE A 72 -11.97 6.22 -23.11
C PHE A 72 -13.24 6.01 -23.94
N SER A 73 -13.42 6.81 -24.99
CA SER A 73 -14.50 6.66 -25.96
C SER A 73 -13.96 6.67 -27.40
N VAL A 74 -14.69 5.99 -28.28
CA VAL A 74 -14.46 6.00 -29.73
C VAL A 74 -15.75 6.50 -30.39
N PRO A 75 -15.76 7.69 -30.98
CA PRO A 75 -16.93 8.23 -31.66
C PRO A 75 -17.45 7.25 -32.73
N GLY A 76 -18.75 6.98 -32.71
CA GLY A 76 -19.38 6.06 -33.66
C GLY A 76 -19.25 4.57 -33.32
N SER A 77 -18.70 4.21 -32.15
CA SER A 77 -18.62 2.81 -31.68
C SER A 77 -19.16 2.66 -30.26
N LEU A 78 -19.86 1.56 -29.99
CA LEU A 78 -20.10 1.13 -28.61
C LEU A 78 -18.88 0.35 -28.12
N ILE A 79 -18.36 0.72 -26.95
CA ILE A 79 -17.26 -0.01 -26.33
C ILE A 79 -17.85 -1.08 -25.40
N ARG A 80 -17.57 -2.34 -25.73
CA ARG A 80 -17.88 -3.50 -24.89
C ARG A 80 -16.60 -4.19 -24.46
N TYR A 81 -16.72 -5.08 -23.50
CA TYR A 81 -15.59 -5.80 -22.92
C TYR A 81 -15.87 -7.29 -22.84
N ASP A 82 -14.87 -8.08 -23.18
CA ASP A 82 -14.85 -9.52 -22.93
C ASP A 82 -14.68 -9.78 -21.42
N PRO A 83 -15.67 -10.38 -20.74
CA PRO A 83 -15.61 -10.58 -19.29
C PRO A 83 -14.54 -11.59 -18.88
N VAL A 84 -14.20 -12.57 -19.73
CA VAL A 84 -13.21 -13.61 -19.43
C VAL A 84 -11.82 -13.00 -19.48
N LEU A 85 -11.48 -12.28 -20.56
CA LEU A 85 -10.18 -11.59 -20.65
C LEU A 85 -10.04 -10.52 -19.57
N THR A 86 -11.13 -9.83 -19.24
CA THR A 86 -11.16 -8.87 -18.12
C THR A 86 -10.83 -9.55 -16.79
N ALA A 87 -11.44 -10.70 -16.48
CA ALA A 87 -11.15 -11.46 -15.26
C ALA A 87 -9.72 -12.03 -15.24
N LEU A 88 -9.23 -12.53 -16.39
CA LEU A 88 -7.86 -13.03 -16.53
C LEU A 88 -6.83 -11.92 -16.29
N SER A 89 -7.08 -10.70 -16.79
CA SER A 89 -6.22 -9.55 -16.54
C SER A 89 -6.12 -9.22 -15.03
N ALA A 90 -7.22 -9.38 -14.28
CA ALA A 90 -7.23 -9.22 -12.82
C ALA A 90 -6.35 -10.27 -12.14
N ALA A 91 -6.49 -11.54 -12.56
CA ALA A 91 -5.71 -12.64 -12.03
C ALA A 91 -4.21 -12.43 -12.28
N VAL A 92 -3.82 -11.95 -13.46
CA VAL A 92 -2.42 -11.60 -13.79
C VAL A 92 -1.89 -10.52 -12.85
N ALA A 93 -2.63 -9.43 -12.63
CA ALA A 93 -2.18 -8.37 -11.72
C ALA A 93 -2.00 -8.86 -10.28
N VAL A 94 -2.95 -9.65 -9.75
CA VAL A 94 -2.87 -10.17 -8.38
C VAL A 94 -1.72 -11.17 -8.25
N ALA A 95 -1.62 -12.15 -9.17
CA ALA A 95 -0.59 -13.18 -9.13
C ALA A 95 0.82 -12.59 -9.23
N ALA A 96 1.01 -11.62 -10.13
CA ALA A 96 2.31 -10.98 -10.30
C ALA A 96 2.69 -10.09 -9.12
N THR A 97 1.72 -9.37 -8.55
CA THR A 97 1.95 -8.58 -7.34
C THR A 97 2.32 -9.51 -6.18
N LEU A 98 1.61 -10.63 -6.01
CA LEU A 98 1.93 -11.64 -4.99
C LEU A 98 3.34 -12.21 -5.20
N PHE A 99 3.71 -12.56 -6.44
CA PHE A 99 5.04 -13.07 -6.76
C PHE A 99 6.13 -12.03 -6.45
N GLY A 100 5.95 -10.77 -6.84
CA GLY A 100 6.90 -9.70 -6.55
C GLY A 100 7.06 -9.46 -5.05
N LEU A 101 5.96 -9.42 -4.31
CA LEU A 101 5.97 -9.29 -2.85
C LEU A 101 6.62 -10.49 -2.16
N TRP A 102 6.35 -11.71 -2.63
CA TRP A 102 7.01 -12.91 -2.14
C TRP A 102 8.52 -12.88 -2.40
N LEU A 103 8.94 -12.49 -3.61
CA LEU A 103 10.35 -12.49 -4.00
C LEU A 103 11.19 -11.56 -3.10
N ILE A 104 10.71 -10.36 -2.79
CA ILE A 104 11.39 -9.42 -1.88
C ILE A 104 11.35 -9.89 -0.41
N ASP A 105 10.44 -10.80 -0.09
CA ASP A 105 10.23 -11.35 1.25
C ASP A 105 11.12 -12.61 1.49
N ILE A 106 11.63 -13.25 0.43
CA ILE A 106 12.60 -14.37 0.56
C ILE A 106 13.92 -13.86 1.16
N ARG A 107 14.26 -14.39 2.35
CA ARG A 107 15.45 -14.00 3.10
C ARG A 107 16.77 -14.41 2.44
N ALA A 108 16.81 -15.54 1.72
CA ALA A 108 18.02 -16.05 1.08
C ALA A 108 18.53 -15.12 -0.02
N LEU A 109 17.65 -14.69 -0.93
CA LEU A 109 17.98 -13.68 -1.95
C LEU A 109 18.17 -12.29 -1.34
N SER A 110 17.59 -12.01 -0.17
CA SER A 110 17.68 -10.71 0.51
C SER A 110 18.81 -10.59 1.55
N ALA A 111 19.68 -11.61 1.66
CA ALA A 111 20.82 -11.61 2.56
C ALA A 111 22.02 -10.89 1.90
N GLY A 112 22.32 -9.68 2.36
CA GLY A 112 23.41 -8.86 1.83
C GLY A 112 22.98 -7.82 0.77
N PRO A 113 23.81 -6.78 0.52
CA PRO A 113 23.46 -5.67 -0.37
C PRO A 113 23.26 -6.10 -1.83
N LEU A 114 24.08 -7.03 -2.33
CA LEU A 114 23.99 -7.52 -3.72
C LEU A 114 22.72 -8.32 -3.96
N GLY A 115 22.42 -9.32 -3.12
CA GLY A 115 21.20 -10.11 -3.25
C GLY A 115 19.93 -9.25 -3.17
N ARG A 116 19.92 -8.27 -2.26
CA ARG A 116 18.83 -7.28 -2.14
C ARG A 116 18.62 -6.45 -3.40
N ALA A 117 19.70 -6.10 -4.11
CA ALA A 117 19.60 -5.40 -5.38
C ALA A 117 19.06 -6.32 -6.47
N ILE A 118 19.54 -7.57 -6.54
CA ILE A 118 19.06 -8.58 -7.49
C ILE A 118 17.56 -8.87 -7.28
N ALA A 119 17.12 -9.13 -6.05
CA ALA A 119 15.72 -9.41 -5.74
C ALA A 119 14.82 -8.22 -6.11
N LEU A 120 15.30 -6.99 -5.91
CA LEU A 120 14.58 -5.78 -6.28
C LEU A 120 14.49 -5.62 -7.81
N SER A 121 15.59 -5.81 -8.53
CA SER A 121 15.63 -5.71 -9.99
C SER A 121 14.78 -6.79 -10.66
N VAL A 122 14.94 -8.05 -10.24
CA VAL A 122 14.16 -9.17 -10.79
C VAL A 122 12.68 -9.01 -10.44
N GLY A 123 12.37 -8.66 -9.20
CA GLY A 123 10.98 -8.41 -8.78
C GLY A 123 10.36 -7.24 -9.55
N GLY A 124 11.11 -6.17 -9.75
CA GLY A 124 10.68 -4.99 -10.49
C GLY A 124 10.41 -5.28 -11.96
N VAL A 125 11.30 -6.02 -12.62
CA VAL A 125 11.12 -6.47 -14.02
C VAL A 125 9.91 -7.40 -14.14
N VAL A 126 9.83 -8.45 -13.31
CA VAL A 126 8.73 -9.42 -13.40
C VAL A 126 7.38 -8.76 -13.12
N MET A 127 7.29 -7.97 -12.05
CA MET A 127 6.06 -7.26 -11.70
C MET A 127 5.72 -6.20 -12.77
N GLY A 128 6.70 -5.45 -13.30
CA GLY A 128 6.46 -4.44 -14.32
C GLY A 128 6.00 -5.02 -15.65
N LEU A 129 6.60 -6.13 -16.09
CA LEU A 129 6.16 -6.87 -17.27
C LEU A 129 4.75 -7.43 -17.08
N ALA A 130 4.42 -7.93 -15.89
CA ALA A 130 3.09 -8.44 -15.63
C ALA A 130 2.02 -7.34 -15.47
N VAL A 131 2.35 -6.18 -14.91
CA VAL A 131 1.46 -5.00 -14.92
C VAL A 131 1.21 -4.55 -16.36
N SER A 132 2.24 -4.58 -17.20
CA SER A 132 2.11 -4.30 -18.63
C SER A 132 1.24 -5.36 -19.32
N LEU A 133 1.42 -6.64 -19.00
CA LEU A 133 0.58 -7.73 -19.50
C LEU A 133 -0.88 -7.57 -19.06
N MET A 134 -1.14 -7.18 -17.80
CA MET A 134 -2.49 -6.86 -17.35
C MET A 134 -3.07 -5.69 -18.17
N HIS A 135 -2.30 -4.61 -18.36
CA HIS A 135 -2.76 -3.45 -19.13
C HIS A 135 -3.12 -3.83 -20.57
N TYR A 136 -2.25 -4.57 -21.26
CA TYR A 136 -2.47 -4.96 -22.65
C TYR A 136 -3.50 -6.09 -22.82
N SER A 137 -3.64 -6.99 -21.86
CA SER A 137 -4.75 -7.97 -21.86
C SER A 137 -6.10 -7.32 -21.53
N GLY A 138 -6.14 -6.33 -20.63
CA GLY A 138 -7.32 -5.51 -20.38
C GLY A 138 -7.73 -4.70 -21.60
N ARG A 139 -6.77 -4.15 -22.34
CA ARG A 139 -7.01 -3.54 -23.65
C ARG A 139 -7.48 -4.56 -24.69
N ALA A 140 -6.88 -5.74 -24.76
CA ALA A 140 -7.30 -6.79 -25.69
C ALA A 140 -8.73 -7.30 -25.41
N ALA A 141 -9.27 -7.04 -24.21
CA ALA A 141 -10.66 -7.31 -23.88
C ALA A 141 -11.64 -6.32 -24.53
N ILE A 142 -11.18 -5.18 -25.06
CA ILE A 142 -12.04 -4.20 -25.73
C ILE A 142 -12.63 -4.82 -27.00
N ARG A 143 -13.96 -4.74 -27.12
CA ARG A 143 -14.74 -5.08 -28.31
C ARG A 143 -15.33 -3.79 -28.88
N ILE A 144 -14.98 -3.47 -30.12
CA ILE A 144 -15.48 -2.32 -30.89
C ILE A 144 -15.80 -2.76 -32.33
N SER A 145 -16.59 -1.96 -33.05
CA SER A 145 -16.91 -2.17 -34.47
C SER A 145 -15.76 -1.73 -35.40
N GLY A 146 -14.56 -2.27 -35.16
CA GLY A 146 -13.33 -1.86 -35.83
C GLY A 146 -12.11 -2.61 -35.33
N THR A 147 -10.92 -2.18 -35.74
CA THR A 147 -9.65 -2.73 -35.28
C THR A 147 -8.88 -1.71 -34.44
N LEU A 148 -8.17 -2.21 -33.43
CA LEU A 148 -7.33 -1.42 -32.55
C LEU A 148 -5.87 -1.76 -32.82
N THR A 149 -5.08 -0.82 -33.32
CA THR A 149 -3.63 -0.97 -33.51
C THR A 149 -2.86 -0.15 -32.48
N HIS A 150 -1.60 -0.49 -32.25
CA HIS A 150 -0.74 0.23 -31.30
C HIS A 150 0.61 0.54 -31.90
N ASP A 151 1.07 1.74 -31.58
CA ASP A 151 2.45 2.13 -31.81
C ASP A 151 3.39 1.39 -30.84
N SER A 152 4.35 0.65 -31.40
CA SER A 152 5.33 -0.14 -30.65
C SER A 152 6.22 0.69 -29.73
N LEU A 153 6.49 1.97 -30.06
CA LEU A 153 7.28 2.86 -29.22
C LEU A 153 6.53 3.18 -27.92
N PHE A 154 5.26 3.55 -28.01
CA PHE A 154 4.44 3.81 -26.82
C PHE A 154 4.29 2.56 -25.96
N VAL A 155 4.17 1.38 -26.59
CA VAL A 155 4.17 0.10 -25.88
C VAL A 155 5.46 -0.13 -25.11
N MET A 156 6.60 0.08 -25.76
CA MET A 156 7.90 -0.07 -25.12
C MET A 156 8.08 0.93 -23.97
N VAL A 157 7.74 2.21 -24.18
CA VAL A 157 7.86 3.25 -23.15
C VAL A 157 6.95 2.96 -21.96
N SER A 158 5.70 2.52 -22.19
CA SER A 158 4.80 2.16 -21.09
C SER A 158 5.34 0.97 -20.28
N ILE A 159 5.94 -0.02 -20.94
CA ILE A 159 6.57 -1.18 -20.28
C ILE A 159 7.74 -0.71 -19.39
N LEU A 160 8.59 0.17 -19.90
CA LEU A 160 9.71 0.73 -19.13
C LEU A 160 9.22 1.54 -17.92
N ILE A 161 8.16 2.34 -18.09
CA ILE A 161 7.49 3.03 -16.99
C ILE A 161 6.98 2.01 -15.97
N GLY A 162 6.36 0.92 -16.41
CA GLY A 162 5.88 -0.16 -15.53
C GLY A 162 6.98 -0.84 -14.73
N ILE A 163 8.10 -1.17 -15.37
CA ILE A 163 9.27 -1.74 -14.69
C ILE A 163 9.83 -0.77 -13.65
N GLY A 164 9.99 0.51 -14.01
CA GLY A 164 10.43 1.55 -13.08
C GLY A 164 9.48 1.71 -11.90
N ALA A 165 8.17 1.77 -12.18
CA ALA A 165 7.10 1.86 -11.21
C ALA A 165 7.11 0.69 -10.21
N SER A 166 7.13 -0.54 -10.73
CA SER A 166 7.17 -1.76 -9.92
C SER A 166 8.45 -1.86 -9.09
N THR A 167 9.59 -1.45 -9.65
CA THR A 167 10.86 -1.40 -8.89
C THR A 167 10.76 -0.40 -7.73
N ALA A 168 10.22 0.80 -7.98
CA ALA A 168 10.01 1.80 -6.93
C ALA A 168 9.01 1.29 -5.87
N ALA A 169 7.94 0.61 -6.28
CA ALA A 169 6.94 -0.01 -5.41
C ALA A 169 7.59 -0.97 -4.41
N LEU A 170 8.38 -1.91 -4.94
CA LEU A 170 9.05 -2.95 -4.16
C LEU A 170 10.13 -2.34 -3.25
N TRP A 171 10.82 -1.31 -3.70
CA TRP A 171 11.78 -0.58 -2.89
C TRP A 171 11.11 0.12 -1.70
N LEU A 172 9.96 0.77 -1.93
CA LEU A 172 9.14 1.39 -0.89
C LEU A 172 8.53 0.34 0.06
N ALA A 173 8.09 -0.81 -0.47
CA ALA A 173 7.54 -1.92 0.31
C ALA A 173 8.54 -2.44 1.36
N ARG A 174 9.82 -2.53 0.99
CA ARG A 174 10.89 -2.89 1.94
C ARG A 174 11.12 -1.85 3.03
N ARG A 175 10.64 -0.62 2.84
CA ARG A 175 10.70 0.49 3.79
C ARG A 175 9.34 0.78 4.44
N ALA A 176 8.35 -0.12 4.30
CA ALA A 176 6.97 0.09 4.73
C ALA A 176 6.77 0.15 6.26
N ALA A 177 7.84 0.02 7.06
CA ALA A 177 7.77 0.16 8.51
C ALA A 177 7.23 1.53 8.95
N ARG A 178 7.64 2.61 8.28
CA ARG A 178 7.21 3.98 8.61
C ARG A 178 5.87 4.30 7.93
N LEU A 179 5.05 5.14 8.57
CA LEU A 179 3.78 5.59 7.96
C LEU A 179 4.05 6.46 6.73
N ALA A 180 4.98 7.42 6.86
CA ALA A 180 5.33 8.35 5.79
C ALA A 180 5.78 7.63 4.49
N THR A 181 6.56 6.54 4.61
CA THR A 181 7.00 5.77 3.44
C THR A 181 5.86 5.00 2.78
N ARG A 182 4.87 4.53 3.54
CA ARG A 182 3.66 3.89 3.00
C ARG A 182 2.77 4.89 2.26
N VAL A 183 2.56 6.07 2.83
CA VAL A 183 1.77 7.15 2.19
C VAL A 183 2.46 7.63 0.93
N LEU A 184 3.75 8.00 1.02
CA LEU A 184 4.53 8.41 -0.14
C LEU A 184 4.56 7.33 -1.22
N GLY A 185 4.72 6.07 -0.81
CA GLY A 185 4.71 4.96 -1.75
C GLY A 185 3.38 4.78 -2.46
N ALA A 186 2.26 4.92 -1.76
CA ALA A 186 0.93 4.86 -2.37
C ALA A 186 0.70 5.99 -3.39
N VAL A 187 1.11 7.21 -3.07
CA VAL A 187 1.03 8.40 -3.95
C VAL A 187 1.86 8.22 -5.22
N ILE A 188 3.10 7.75 -5.07
CA ILE A 188 3.99 7.46 -6.21
C ILE A 188 3.40 6.34 -7.06
N MET A 189 2.86 5.28 -6.44
CA MET A 189 2.25 4.17 -7.14
C MET A 189 1.05 4.59 -7.98
N GLY A 190 0.16 5.42 -7.42
CA GLY A 190 -0.96 5.96 -8.20
C GLY A 190 -0.49 6.72 -9.44
N GLY A 191 0.58 7.50 -9.31
CA GLY A 191 1.11 8.31 -10.40
C GLY A 191 1.72 7.44 -11.47
N ALA A 192 2.42 6.38 -11.05
CA ALA A 192 3.09 5.47 -11.95
C ALA A 192 2.11 4.56 -12.70
N VAL A 193 1.03 4.09 -12.06
CA VAL A 193 -0.04 3.34 -12.72
C VAL A 193 -0.76 4.22 -13.75
N ALA A 194 -1.08 5.47 -13.39
CA ALA A 194 -1.65 6.42 -14.33
C ALA A 194 -0.71 6.70 -15.51
N ALA A 195 0.59 6.95 -15.24
CA ALA A 195 1.57 7.20 -16.28
C ALA A 195 1.67 6.02 -17.27
N LEU A 196 1.81 4.79 -16.78
CA LEU A 196 1.81 3.60 -17.64
C LEU A 196 0.55 3.52 -18.50
N HIS A 197 -0.62 3.70 -17.87
CA HIS A 197 -1.89 3.57 -18.56
C HIS A 197 -2.05 4.59 -19.68
N TYR A 198 -1.86 5.89 -19.37
CA TYR A 198 -2.06 6.94 -20.35
C TYR A 198 -0.96 6.96 -21.42
N THR A 199 0.28 6.57 -21.09
CA THR A 199 1.31 6.36 -22.11
C THR A 199 0.95 5.22 -23.05
N GLY A 200 0.47 4.08 -22.53
CA GLY A 200 0.02 2.96 -23.37
C GLY A 200 -1.15 3.36 -24.28
N MET A 201 -2.13 4.06 -23.72
CA MET A 201 -3.30 4.53 -24.48
C MET A 201 -2.96 5.62 -25.50
N ALA A 202 -1.95 6.45 -25.27
CA ALA A 202 -1.53 7.49 -26.23
C ALA A 202 -1.02 6.91 -27.57
N GLY A 203 -0.57 5.65 -27.59
CA GLY A 203 -0.18 4.95 -28.81
C GLY A 203 -1.32 4.26 -29.55
N LEU A 204 -2.56 4.38 -29.06
CA LEU A 204 -3.71 3.68 -29.62
C LEU A 204 -4.23 4.34 -30.90
N HIS A 205 -4.46 3.53 -31.92
CA HIS A 205 -5.11 3.94 -33.15
C HIS A 205 -6.35 3.06 -33.38
N VAL A 206 -7.44 3.68 -33.84
CA VAL A 206 -8.70 3.00 -34.13
C VAL A 206 -9.06 3.19 -35.60
N ASP A 207 -9.27 2.07 -36.29
CA ASP A 207 -9.82 2.02 -37.63
C ASP A 207 -11.23 1.41 -37.56
N MET A 208 -12.24 2.25 -37.81
CA MET A 208 -13.64 1.84 -37.75
C MET A 208 -14.06 1.16 -39.04
N SER A 209 -14.90 0.13 -38.92
CA SER A 209 -15.54 -0.53 -40.07
C SER A 209 -17.03 -0.24 -40.05
N THR A 210 -17.55 0.28 -41.16
CA THR A 210 -18.98 0.58 -41.32
C THR A 210 -19.85 -0.67 -41.49
N GLU A 211 -19.24 -1.82 -41.76
CA GLU A 211 -19.92 -3.11 -41.94
C GLU A 211 -19.76 -4.04 -40.73
N ALA A 212 -19.02 -3.61 -39.70
CA ALA A 212 -18.79 -4.45 -38.53
C ALA A 212 -20.08 -4.61 -37.70
N PRO A 213 -20.35 -5.83 -37.18
CA PRO A 213 -21.46 -6.06 -36.26
C PRO A 213 -21.38 -5.16 -35.01
N VAL A 214 -22.52 -4.98 -34.34
CA VAL A 214 -22.55 -4.37 -33.01
C VAL A 214 -21.68 -5.22 -32.08
N PRO A 215 -20.76 -4.63 -31.30
CA PRO A 215 -19.84 -5.41 -30.48
C PRO A 215 -20.57 -6.18 -29.39
N ASP A 216 -20.16 -7.42 -29.18
CA ASP A 216 -20.64 -8.28 -28.10
C ASP A 216 -19.88 -8.02 -26.79
N GLY A 217 -20.39 -8.58 -25.69
CA GLY A 217 -19.79 -8.44 -24.36
C GLY A 217 -20.51 -7.44 -23.46
N VAL A 218 -19.84 -7.06 -22.38
CA VAL A 218 -20.44 -6.29 -21.28
C VAL A 218 -20.04 -4.82 -21.31
N PRO A 219 -20.93 -3.88 -20.96
CA PRO A 219 -20.55 -2.48 -20.83
C PRO A 219 -19.66 -2.26 -19.60
N ILE A 220 -18.76 -1.28 -19.68
CA ILE A 220 -17.78 -0.99 -18.62
C ILE A 220 -18.40 -0.71 -17.26
N MET A 221 -19.58 -0.09 -17.22
CA MET A 221 -20.29 0.21 -15.97
C MET A 221 -20.71 -1.06 -15.21
N THR A 222 -21.10 -2.13 -15.92
CA THR A 222 -21.44 -3.42 -15.29
C THR A 222 -20.20 -4.08 -14.70
N LEU A 223 -19.08 -4.05 -15.42
CA LEU A 223 -17.81 -4.56 -14.92
C LEU A 223 -17.33 -3.77 -13.70
N LEU A 224 -17.42 -2.44 -13.75
CA LEU A 224 -16.98 -1.58 -12.67
C LEU A 224 -17.86 -1.70 -11.44
N LEU A 225 -19.18 -1.87 -11.58
CA LEU A 225 -20.05 -2.15 -10.44
C LEU A 225 -19.59 -3.42 -9.71
N ALA A 226 -19.36 -4.52 -10.44
CA ALA A 226 -18.85 -5.76 -9.86
C ALA A 226 -17.45 -5.59 -9.26
N ALA A 227 -16.57 -4.88 -9.97
CA ALA A 227 -15.20 -4.61 -9.53
C ALA A 227 -15.17 -3.78 -8.24
N PHE A 228 -15.99 -2.74 -8.11
CA PHE A 228 -16.09 -1.92 -6.90
C PHE A 228 -16.69 -2.71 -5.73
N ALA A 229 -17.70 -3.55 -5.98
CA ALA A 229 -18.25 -4.42 -4.94
C ALA A 229 -17.18 -5.36 -4.39
N VAL A 230 -16.47 -6.07 -5.27
CA VAL A 230 -15.37 -6.97 -4.88
C VAL A 230 -14.21 -6.20 -4.27
N GLY A 231 -13.83 -5.06 -4.84
CA GLY A 231 -12.74 -4.21 -4.34
C GLY A 231 -13.01 -3.70 -2.93
N THR A 232 -14.24 -3.32 -2.63
CA THR A 232 -14.65 -2.89 -1.28
C THR A 232 -14.51 -4.05 -0.27
N LEU A 233 -14.92 -5.27 -0.65
CA LEU A 233 -14.75 -6.46 0.19
C LEU A 233 -13.26 -6.80 0.38
N VAL A 234 -12.46 -6.67 -0.67
CA VAL A 234 -11.02 -6.91 -0.64
C VAL A 234 -10.31 -5.92 0.28
N LEU A 235 -10.72 -4.64 0.31
CA LEU A 235 -10.12 -3.64 1.19
C LEU A 235 -10.66 -3.72 2.63
N SER A 236 -11.91 -4.12 2.85
CA SER A 236 -12.51 -4.15 4.18
C SER A 236 -11.80 -5.15 5.11
N ALA A 237 -11.54 -6.37 4.65
CA ALA A 237 -10.88 -7.40 5.43
C ALA A 237 -9.50 -6.96 6.01
N PRO A 238 -8.52 -6.50 5.21
CA PRO A 238 -7.24 -6.04 5.74
C PRO A 238 -7.36 -4.78 6.58
N LEU A 239 -8.27 -3.84 6.25
CA LEU A 239 -8.49 -2.65 7.08
C LEU A 239 -8.99 -3.02 8.48
N ILE A 240 -9.97 -3.93 8.57
CA ILE A 240 -10.48 -4.44 9.85
C ILE A 240 -9.35 -5.12 10.63
N LEU A 241 -8.57 -6.00 9.98
CA LEU A 241 -7.44 -6.67 10.63
C LEU A 241 -6.34 -5.70 11.08
N LEU A 242 -6.12 -4.60 10.36
CA LEU A 242 -5.16 -3.57 10.73
C LEU A 242 -5.63 -2.79 11.97
N VAL A 243 -6.93 -2.49 12.09
CA VAL A 243 -7.51 -1.85 13.28
C VAL A 243 -7.39 -2.75 14.51
N PHE A 244 -7.68 -4.05 14.39
CA PHE A 244 -7.49 -4.97 15.50
C PHE A 244 -6.02 -5.12 15.89
N ALA A 245 -5.12 -5.14 14.90
CA ALA A 245 -3.70 -5.24 15.18
C ALA A 245 -3.12 -3.97 15.83
N SER A 246 -3.67 -2.77 15.56
CA SER A 246 -3.24 -1.55 16.26
C SER A 246 -3.70 -1.56 17.72
N ARG A 247 -4.96 -1.91 17.98
CA ARG A 247 -5.52 -1.99 19.33
C ARG A 247 -4.80 -3.00 20.22
N ALA A 248 -4.47 -4.18 19.68
CA ALA A 248 -3.71 -5.18 20.42
C ALA A 248 -2.29 -4.70 20.78
N GLY A 249 -1.71 -3.83 19.95
CA GLY A 249 -0.42 -3.20 20.24
C GLY A 249 -0.50 -2.14 21.33
N GLU A 250 -1.55 -1.31 21.31
CA GLU A 250 -1.82 -0.30 22.34
C GLU A 250 -2.02 -0.95 23.72
N ALA A 251 -2.87 -1.98 23.81
CA ALA A 251 -3.10 -2.69 25.07
C ALA A 251 -1.81 -3.28 25.67
N HIS A 252 -0.92 -3.83 24.85
CA HIS A 252 0.35 -4.38 25.32
C HIS A 252 1.32 -3.29 25.81
N LEU A 253 1.28 -2.09 25.20
CA LEU A 253 2.07 -0.95 25.67
C LEU A 253 1.55 -0.42 27.00
N ASP A 254 0.23 -0.35 27.16
CA ASP A 254 -0.42 0.06 28.41
C ASP A 254 -0.03 -0.90 29.55
N GLU A 255 -0.11 -2.22 29.31
CA GLU A 255 0.35 -3.25 30.27
C GLU A 255 1.85 -3.10 30.59
N ALA A 256 2.70 -2.86 29.60
CA ALA A 256 4.14 -2.71 29.81
C ALA A 256 4.50 -1.43 30.59
N VAL A 257 3.78 -0.33 30.35
CA VAL A 257 3.91 0.92 31.11
C VAL A 257 3.45 0.71 32.54
N GLU A 258 2.31 0.05 32.75
CA GLU A 258 1.80 -0.26 34.09
C GLU A 258 2.77 -1.13 34.89
N GLN A 259 3.33 -2.17 34.27
CA GLN A 259 4.37 -3.01 34.88
C GLN A 259 5.61 -2.18 35.25
N TRP A 260 6.11 -1.34 34.34
CA TRP A 260 7.27 -0.49 34.62
C TRP A 260 7.04 0.52 35.75
N VAL A 261 5.84 1.11 35.82
CA VAL A 261 5.45 2.01 36.91
C VAL A 261 5.44 1.25 38.24
N THR A 262 4.86 0.04 38.24
CA THR A 262 4.77 -0.83 39.42
C THR A 262 6.15 -1.27 39.92
N ASP A 263 7.05 -1.64 39.02
CA ASP A 263 8.42 -2.06 39.34
C ASP A 263 9.26 -0.92 39.94
N ARG A 264 9.04 0.33 39.50
CA ARG A 264 9.81 1.49 39.98
C ARG A 264 9.28 2.13 41.25
N HIS A 265 7.97 2.19 41.41
CA HIS A 265 7.34 2.93 42.50
C HIS A 265 6.76 2.01 43.59
N GLY A 266 6.86 0.68 43.40
CA GLY A 266 6.13 -0.29 44.20
C GLY A 266 4.63 -0.19 43.87
N ASP A 267 3.88 -1.27 44.14
CA ASP A 267 2.43 -1.24 44.00
C ASP A 267 1.86 -0.09 44.85
N PRO A 268 1.19 0.91 44.25
CA PRO A 268 0.56 1.99 44.99
C PRO A 268 -0.37 1.47 46.10
N ALA A 269 -1.00 0.31 45.89
CA ALA A 269 -1.88 -0.33 46.87
C ALA A 269 -1.12 -0.90 48.09
N THR A 270 0.18 -1.18 47.98
CA THR A 270 1.03 -1.56 49.12
C THR A 270 1.61 -0.34 49.85
N SER A 271 1.79 0.79 49.16
CA SER A 271 2.33 2.02 49.77
C SER A 271 1.43 2.57 50.88
N TRP A 272 0.10 2.48 50.72
CA TRP A 272 -0.88 2.92 51.73
C TRP A 272 -1.02 1.96 52.91
N ARG A 273 -0.80 0.64 52.71
CA ARG A 273 -0.86 -0.35 53.81
C ARG A 273 0.24 -0.16 54.84
N HIS A 274 1.41 0.38 54.44
CA HIS A 274 2.46 0.72 55.39
C HIS A 274 2.16 1.97 56.22
N LEU A 275 1.28 2.85 55.74
CA LEU A 275 0.87 4.06 56.47
C LEU A 275 -0.26 3.76 57.48
N ASP A 276 -1.17 2.85 57.14
CA ASP A 276 -2.26 2.44 58.05
C ASP A 276 -1.77 1.57 59.23
N GLY A 277 -0.64 0.87 59.07
CA GLY A 277 -0.01 0.09 60.14
C GLY A 277 0.77 0.91 61.18
N GLN A 278 0.99 2.22 60.96
CA GLN A 278 1.71 3.10 61.88
C GLN A 278 0.82 4.16 62.56
N ALA A 279 -0.49 4.16 62.30
CA ALA A 279 -1.45 5.03 63.00
C ALA A 279 -1.84 4.52 64.41
N GLY A 280 -1.00 3.67 65.01
CA GLY A 280 -1.12 3.23 66.40
C GLY A 280 -0.34 4.14 67.34
N VAL A 281 -1.06 5.01 68.05
CA VAL A 281 -0.67 5.63 69.34
C VAL A 281 0.50 6.63 69.31
N ARG A 282 0.15 7.93 69.33
CA ARG A 282 0.78 8.88 70.28
C ARG A 282 -0.02 10.18 70.40
N GLN A 283 -0.89 10.20 71.41
CA GLN A 283 -1.44 11.43 71.98
C GLN A 283 -0.31 12.06 72.82
N GLY A 284 0.21 13.23 72.42
CA GLY A 284 1.31 13.84 73.16
C GLY A 284 1.82 15.19 72.64
N ARG A 285 1.23 16.27 73.16
CA ARG A 285 1.84 17.57 73.50
C ARG A 285 2.74 18.32 72.49
N ARG A 286 2.22 19.49 72.09
CA ARG A 286 2.84 20.84 72.04
C ARG A 286 4.18 21.05 71.33
N GLY A 287 4.12 21.94 70.31
CA GLY A 287 5.05 23.08 70.16
C GLY A 287 6.24 22.85 69.23
N GLY A 288 6.26 23.55 68.09
CA GLY A 288 7.44 23.63 67.23
C GLY A 288 7.16 24.33 65.91
N HIS A 289 7.73 25.51 65.72
CA HIS A 289 7.64 26.34 64.53
C HIS A 289 8.11 25.62 63.25
N TYR A 290 7.29 25.65 62.20
CA TYR A 290 7.70 25.24 60.85
C TYR A 290 8.49 26.37 60.17
N ARG A 291 9.75 26.12 59.85
CA ARG A 291 10.60 27.01 59.03
C ARG A 291 10.77 26.36 57.65
N PHE A 292 10.25 27.00 56.61
CA PHE A 292 10.43 26.58 55.21
C PHE A 292 11.88 26.81 54.75
N PRO A 293 12.55 25.85 54.08
CA PRO A 293 13.82 26.10 53.41
C PRO A 293 13.58 26.73 52.04
N THR A 294 14.07 27.96 51.84
CA THR A 294 14.18 28.63 50.54
C THR A 294 15.58 28.40 49.96
N ALA A 295 15.75 27.44 49.05
CA ALA A 295 16.74 27.47 47.94
C ALA A 295 16.84 26.09 47.21
N PRO A 296 16.94 26.07 45.87
CA PRO A 296 17.31 24.87 45.12
C PRO A 296 18.85 24.64 45.12
N PRO A 297 19.33 23.38 45.10
CA PRO A 297 20.75 23.07 45.04
C PRO A 297 21.36 23.34 43.65
N ARG A 298 22.54 23.96 43.62
CA ARG A 298 23.33 24.26 42.40
C ARG A 298 23.99 22.99 41.83
N MET A 299 24.06 22.94 40.49
CA MET A 299 24.69 21.91 39.64
C MET A 299 26.19 21.68 39.96
N ARG A 300 26.65 20.43 39.81
CA ARG A 300 28.07 20.09 39.61
C ARG A 300 28.36 19.86 38.12
N SER A 301 29.44 20.49 37.66
CA SER A 301 30.02 20.45 36.32
C SER A 301 30.59 19.08 35.95
N THR A 302 30.43 18.70 34.68
CA THR A 302 31.07 17.56 34.01
C THR A 302 32.57 17.83 33.75
N PRO A 303 33.47 16.83 33.85
CA PRO A 303 34.87 16.99 33.45
C PRO A 303 35.06 16.81 31.93
N SER A 304 35.93 17.64 31.35
CA SER A 304 36.40 17.56 29.96
C SER A 304 37.34 16.38 29.75
N TYR A 305 37.16 15.63 28.65
CA TYR A 305 38.09 14.60 28.21
C TYR A 305 39.16 15.25 27.31
N SER A 306 40.41 15.24 27.77
CA SER A 306 41.59 15.67 27.00
C SER A 306 42.08 14.53 26.10
N GLU A 307 42.43 14.89 24.87
CA GLU A 307 43.20 14.09 23.92
C GLU A 307 44.54 13.67 24.53
N ASP A 308 44.96 12.42 24.28
CA ASP A 308 46.38 12.09 24.22
C ASP A 308 46.64 11.06 23.12
N ARG A 309 47.60 11.42 22.26
CA ARG A 309 48.17 10.62 21.18
C ARG A 309 49.23 9.70 21.76
N HIS A 310 49.29 8.47 21.26
CA HIS A 310 50.53 7.77 20.89
C HIS A 310 50.23 6.75 19.81
#